data_AF-A0A916F653-F1
#
_entry.id   AF-A0A916F653-F1
#
_cell.length_a   1.000
_cell.length_b   1.000
_cell.length_c   1.000
_cell.angle_alpha   90.00
_cell.angle_beta   90.00
_cell.angle_gamma   90.00
#
_symmetry.space_group_name_H-M   'P 1'
#
loop_
_entity.id
_entity.type
_entity.pdbx_description
1 polymer ?
#
loop_
_entity_poly.entity_id
_entity_poly.type
_entity_poly.pdbx_seq_one_letter_code
_entity_poly.pdbx_strand_id
1 'polypeptide(L)'
;MQRYFSLLRSANGEREEASGELLIDVLDGRCRGRYRFGYVIADLMLKLGLLGTVIGFIFMLGSLVDLNSIDINVMQRLLAQMSGGMKVALFTTLTGMSCGVLLNIKYQLLDWSVDNLLDDVREQTYRYTSR
;
A
#
# COMPACT_ATOMS: atom_id res chain seq x y z
N MET A 1 -17.34 -57.17 3.47
CA MET A 1 -17.43 -56.15 2.41
C MET A 1 -17.79 -54.75 2.92
N GLN A 2 -18.67 -54.59 3.92
CA GLN A 2 -19.09 -53.27 4.44
C GLN A 2 -17.98 -52.46 5.14
N ARG A 3 -17.02 -53.13 5.80
CA ARG A 3 -15.92 -52.48 6.55
C ARG A 3 -14.86 -51.77 5.69
N TYR A 4 -14.72 -52.17 4.42
CA TYR A 4 -13.76 -51.54 3.50
C TYR A 4 -14.29 -50.23 2.93
N PHE A 5 -15.61 -50.14 2.76
CA PHE A 5 -16.30 -48.97 2.24
C PHE A 5 -16.29 -47.80 3.26
N SER A 6 -16.34 -48.10 4.56
CA SER A 6 -16.20 -47.08 5.61
C SER A 6 -14.78 -46.54 5.75
N LEU A 7 -13.75 -47.34 5.44
CA LEU A 7 -12.36 -46.89 5.46
C LEU A 7 -12.02 -45.99 4.25
N LEU A 8 -12.58 -46.29 3.07
CA LEU A 8 -12.47 -45.38 1.92
C LEU A 8 -13.23 -44.07 2.15
N ARG A 9 -14.37 -44.09 2.85
CA ARG A 9 -15.13 -42.88 3.19
C ARG A 9 -14.40 -42.00 4.23
N SER A 10 -13.77 -42.60 5.24
CA SER A 10 -12.96 -41.87 6.21
C SER A 10 -11.69 -41.30 5.59
N ALA A 11 -10.99 -42.09 4.77
CA ALA A 11 -9.78 -41.63 4.07
C ALA A 11 -10.07 -40.57 2.99
N ASN A 12 -11.27 -40.57 2.39
CA ASN A 12 -11.68 -39.52 1.45
C ASN A 12 -12.06 -38.22 2.18
N GLY A 13 -12.72 -38.31 3.33
CA GLY A 13 -13.01 -37.15 4.18
C GLY A 13 -11.74 -36.48 4.71
N GLU A 14 -10.78 -37.25 5.22
CA GLU A 14 -9.49 -36.72 5.68
C GLU A 14 -8.65 -36.12 4.52
N ARG A 15 -8.78 -36.66 3.29
CA ARG A 15 -8.14 -36.08 2.10
C ARG A 15 -8.79 -34.78 1.65
N GLU A 16 -10.11 -34.68 1.73
CA GLU A 16 -10.85 -33.45 1.40
C GLU A 16 -10.62 -32.36 2.44
N GLU A 17 -10.55 -32.70 3.74
CA GLU A 17 -10.19 -31.78 4.82
C GLU A 17 -8.77 -31.27 4.68
N ALA A 18 -7.79 -32.16 4.47
CA ALA A 18 -6.41 -31.77 4.21
C ALA A 18 -6.29 -30.90 2.95
N SER A 19 -7.13 -31.13 1.93
CA SER A 19 -7.14 -30.33 0.70
C SER A 19 -7.75 -28.94 0.89
N GLY A 20 -8.83 -28.84 1.66
CA GLY A 20 -9.48 -27.56 2.00
C GLY A 20 -8.59 -26.69 2.90
N GLU A 21 -7.94 -27.31 3.88
CA GLU A 21 -6.99 -26.64 4.77
C GLU A 21 -5.75 -26.14 4.01
N LEU A 22 -5.20 -26.96 3.10
CA LEU A 22 -4.11 -26.54 2.20
C LEU A 22 -4.52 -25.42 1.24
N LEU A 23 -5.75 -25.43 0.73
CA LEU A 23 -6.27 -24.37 -0.13
C LEU A 23 -6.40 -23.04 0.63
N ILE A 24 -6.89 -23.08 1.87
CA ILE A 24 -7.00 -21.91 2.74
C ILE A 24 -5.61 -21.39 3.11
N ASP A 25 -4.65 -22.26 3.42
CA ASP A 25 -3.27 -21.87 3.75
C ASP A 25 -2.56 -21.23 2.55
N VAL A 26 -2.79 -21.75 1.33
CA VAL A 26 -2.30 -21.13 0.08
C VAL A 26 -3.00 -19.79 -0.20
N LEU A 27 -4.30 -19.67 0.07
CA LEU A 27 -5.04 -18.41 -0.11
C LEU A 27 -4.59 -17.34 0.89
N ASP A 28 -4.39 -17.72 2.15
CA ASP A 28 -3.85 -16.87 3.22
C ASP A 28 -2.44 -16.41 2.86
N GLY A 29 -1.58 -17.33 2.39
CA GLY A 29 -0.25 -17.01 1.89
C GLY A 29 -0.25 -16.05 0.70
N ARG A 30 -1.20 -16.19 -0.24
CA ARG A 30 -1.33 -15.27 -1.39
C ARG A 30 -1.91 -13.91 -1.01
N CYS A 31 -2.83 -13.85 -0.06
CA CYS A 31 -3.36 -12.58 0.41
C CYS A 31 -2.31 -11.84 1.27
N ARG A 32 -1.53 -12.56 2.09
CA ARG A 32 -0.34 -12.05 2.80
C ARG A 32 0.67 -11.35 1.91
N GLY A 33 0.89 -11.86 0.71
CA GLY A 33 1.77 -11.24 -0.29
C GLY A 33 1.29 -9.87 -0.78
N ARG A 34 -0.01 -9.63 -0.85
CA ARG A 34 -0.60 -8.35 -1.30
C ARG A 34 -0.60 -7.28 -0.22
N TYR A 35 -0.69 -7.66 1.05
CA TYR A 35 -0.67 -6.73 2.18
C TYR A 35 0.66 -5.96 2.31
N ARG A 36 1.80 -6.63 2.02
CA ARG A 36 3.13 -5.99 2.07
C ARG A 36 3.30 -4.88 1.03
N PHE A 37 2.61 -4.99 -0.10
CA PHE A 37 2.77 -4.03 -1.20
C PHE A 37 2.11 -2.68 -0.89
N GLY A 38 0.96 -2.69 -0.19
CA GLY A 38 0.25 -1.47 0.21
C GLY A 38 1.01 -0.64 1.24
N TYR A 39 1.59 -1.29 2.25
CA TYR A 39 2.44 -0.62 3.24
C TYR A 39 3.70 0.00 2.59
N VAL A 40 4.34 -0.74 1.67
CA VAL A 40 5.51 -0.24 0.93
C VAL A 40 5.16 0.99 0.10
N ILE A 41 4.00 1.01 -0.57
CA ILE A 41 3.55 2.17 -1.35
C ILE A 41 3.26 3.38 -0.47
N ALA A 42 2.61 3.19 0.68
CA ALA A 42 2.33 4.27 1.63
C ALA A 42 3.64 4.88 2.19
N ASP A 43 4.60 4.04 2.56
CA ASP A 43 5.93 4.47 3.01
C ASP A 43 6.72 5.16 1.88
N LEU A 44 6.59 4.68 0.65
CA LEU A 44 7.18 5.32 -0.53
C LEU A 44 6.59 6.72 -0.78
N MET A 45 5.28 6.90 -0.63
CA MET A 45 4.61 8.20 -0.80
C MET A 45 5.01 9.21 0.27
N LEU A 46 5.18 8.79 1.51
CA LEU A 46 5.72 9.66 2.57
C LEU A 46 7.15 10.09 2.24
N LYS A 47 8.00 9.16 1.77
CA LYS A 47 9.35 9.48 1.30
C LYS A 47 9.36 10.37 0.06
N LEU A 48 8.42 10.21 -0.85
CA LEU A 48 8.24 11.07 -2.03
C LEU A 48 7.80 12.49 -1.64
N GLY A 49 6.94 12.64 -0.64
CA GLY A 49 6.58 13.95 -0.08
C GLY A 49 7.80 14.68 0.49
N LEU A 50 8.65 13.96 1.23
CA LEU A 50 9.92 14.50 1.72
C LEU A 50 10.87 14.86 0.56
N LEU A 51 11.00 14.02 -0.47
CA LEU A 51 11.77 14.32 -1.69
C LEU A 51 11.28 15.58 -2.40
N GLY A 52 9.97 15.85 -2.40
CA GLY A 52 9.38 17.06 -2.95
C GLY A 52 9.96 18.34 -2.34
N THR A 53 10.26 18.32 -1.03
CA THR A 53 10.93 19.45 -0.36
C THR A 53 12.34 19.66 -0.87
N VAL A 54 13.09 18.57 -1.07
CA VAL A 54 14.47 18.60 -1.58
C VAL A 54 14.50 19.15 -3.00
N ILE A 55 13.59 18.69 -3.87
CA ILE A 55 13.49 19.16 -5.25
C ILE A 55 13.16 20.66 -5.31
N GLY A 56 12.20 21.12 -4.49
CA GLY A 56 11.87 22.54 -4.43
C GLY A 56 12.99 23.42 -3.86
N PHE A 57 13.79 22.88 -2.94
CA PHE A 57 15.01 23.53 -2.44
C PHE A 57 16.09 23.63 -3.52
N ILE A 58 16.26 22.61 -4.36
CA ILE A 58 17.18 22.64 -5.51
C ILE A 58 16.79 23.74 -6.48
N PHE A 59 15.50 23.87 -6.81
CA PHE A 59 14.99 24.95 -7.65
C PHE A 59 15.22 26.34 -7.03
N MET A 60 15.03 26.47 -5.71
CA MET A 60 15.32 27.71 -4.98
C MET A 60 16.80 28.11 -5.07
N LEU A 61 17.72 27.15 -4.87
CA LEU A 61 19.16 27.39 -4.94
C LEU A 61 19.67 27.65 -6.36
N GLY A 62 19.08 27.04 -7.38
CA GLY A 62 19.43 27.32 -8.78
C GLY A 62 19.21 28.79 -9.17
N SER A 63 18.10 29.37 -8.72
CA SER A 63 17.78 30.79 -8.94
C SER A 63 18.80 31.77 -8.36
N LEU A 64 19.46 31.39 -7.26
CA LEU A 64 20.49 32.20 -6.61
C LEU A 64 21.79 32.28 -7.43
N VAL A 65 22.08 31.29 -8.28
CA VAL A 65 23.31 31.23 -9.09
C VAL A 65 23.21 32.11 -10.34
N ASP A 66 22.00 32.32 -10.87
CA ASP A 66 21.77 33.09 -12.10
C ASP A 66 21.91 34.61 -11.91
N LEU A 67 22.05 35.11 -10.68
CA LEU A 67 21.96 36.53 -10.37
C LEU A 67 23.32 37.10 -9.96
N ASN A 68 24.06 37.60 -10.95
CA ASN A 68 25.43 38.12 -10.80
C ASN A 68 25.52 39.60 -10.37
N SER A 69 24.41 40.27 -10.04
CA SER A 69 24.43 41.68 -9.62
C SER A 69 23.28 42.03 -8.69
N ILE A 70 23.58 42.48 -7.46
CA ILE A 70 22.58 42.85 -6.45
C ILE A 70 22.14 44.30 -6.68
N ASP A 71 21.16 44.46 -7.57
CA ASP A 71 20.43 45.71 -7.77
C ASP A 71 19.02 45.61 -7.15
N ILE A 72 18.34 46.72 -6.87
CA ILE A 72 17.03 46.73 -6.19
C ILE A 72 15.97 45.93 -6.99
N ASN A 73 16.04 46.00 -8.32
CA ASN A 73 15.19 45.22 -9.22
C ASN A 73 15.50 43.70 -9.16
N VAL A 74 16.75 43.33 -8.90
CA VAL A 74 17.20 41.94 -8.79
C VAL A 74 16.77 41.33 -7.46
N MET A 75 16.74 42.12 -6.38
CA MET A 75 16.22 41.65 -5.08
C MET A 75 14.74 41.25 -5.15
N GLN A 76 13.91 42.01 -5.87
CA GLN A 76 12.50 41.64 -6.10
C GLN A 76 12.38 40.34 -6.91
N ARG A 77 13.24 40.15 -7.92
CA ARG A 77 13.28 38.92 -8.73
C ARG A 77 13.78 37.71 -7.93
N LEU A 78 14.77 37.90 -7.06
CA LEU A 78 15.23 36.89 -6.10
C LEU A 78 14.08 36.42 -5.21
N LEU A 79 13.38 37.35 -4.55
CA LEU A 79 12.27 37.00 -3.66
C LEU A 79 11.14 36.29 -4.40
N ALA A 80 10.84 36.71 -5.64
CA ALA A 80 9.85 36.05 -6.48
C ALA A 80 10.27 34.62 -6.85
N GLN A 81 11.53 34.39 -7.22
CA GLN A 81 12.01 33.05 -7.57
C GLN A 81 12.21 32.13 -6.36
N MET A 82 12.65 32.67 -5.21
CA MET A 82 12.71 31.93 -3.95
C MET A 82 11.32 31.46 -3.50
N SER A 83 10.31 32.33 -3.63
CA SER A 83 8.91 31.98 -3.39
C SER A 83 8.40 30.94 -4.39
N GLY A 84 8.85 31.00 -5.65
CA GLY A 84 8.55 30.01 -6.69
C GLY A 84 9.03 28.60 -6.33
N GLY A 85 10.30 28.44 -5.95
CA GLY A 85 10.87 27.15 -5.54
C GLY A 85 10.19 26.57 -4.29
N MET A 86 9.87 27.43 -3.31
CA MET A 86 9.14 27.02 -2.11
C MET A 86 7.70 26.59 -2.41
N LYS A 87 7.00 27.29 -3.31
CA LYS A 87 5.65 26.91 -3.74
C LYS A 87 5.64 25.51 -4.36
N VAL A 88 6.58 25.20 -5.25
CA VAL A 88 6.70 23.86 -5.86
C VAL A 88 6.98 22.79 -4.79
N ALA A 89 7.84 23.11 -3.81
CA ALA A 89 8.12 22.25 -2.67
C ALA A 89 6.84 21.88 -1.89
N LEU A 90 6.07 22.90 -1.51
CA LEU A 90 4.85 22.73 -0.71
C LEU A 90 3.75 21.99 -1.46
N PHE A 91 3.50 22.32 -2.72
CA PHE A 91 2.49 21.63 -3.53
C PHE A 91 2.84 20.14 -3.71
N THR A 92 4.10 19.81 -4.03
CA THR A 92 4.53 18.42 -4.19
C THR A 92 4.45 17.64 -2.88
N THR A 93 4.84 18.27 -1.78
CA THR A 93 4.77 17.68 -0.43
C THR A 93 3.32 17.38 -0.03
N LEU A 94 2.41 18.32 -0.30
CA LEU A 94 0.98 18.17 -0.03
C LEU A 94 0.36 17.09 -0.92
N THR A 95 0.63 17.09 -2.22
CA THR A 95 0.13 16.05 -3.13
C THR A 95 0.66 14.66 -2.76
N GLY A 96 1.95 14.53 -2.42
CA GLY A 96 2.56 13.28 -2.01
C GLY A 96 1.96 12.71 -0.71
N MET A 97 1.78 13.56 0.30
CA MET A 97 1.12 13.15 1.55
C MET A 97 -0.38 12.87 1.37
N SER A 98 -1.11 13.70 0.64
CA SER A 98 -2.54 13.49 0.40
C SER A 98 -2.81 12.19 -0.35
N CYS A 99 -2.02 11.89 -1.39
CA CYS A 99 -2.16 10.64 -2.12
C CYS A 99 -1.74 9.43 -1.26
N GLY A 100 -0.70 9.56 -0.43
CA GLY A 100 -0.26 8.51 0.50
C GLY A 100 -1.31 8.15 1.53
N VAL A 101 -1.97 9.16 2.13
CA VAL A 101 -3.09 8.97 3.06
C VAL A 101 -4.29 8.32 2.37
N LEU A 102 -4.63 8.76 1.15
CA LEU A 102 -5.76 8.22 0.39
C LEU A 102 -5.54 6.73 0.05
N LEU A 103 -4.32 6.36 -0.35
CA LEU A 103 -3.94 4.97 -0.60
C LEU A 103 -4.00 4.14 0.68
N ASN A 104 -3.47 4.65 1.79
CA ASN A 104 -3.50 3.97 3.08
C ASN A 104 -4.94 3.59 3.50
N ILE A 105 -5.88 4.53 3.36
CA ILE A 105 -7.31 4.29 3.67
C ILE A 105 -7.91 3.22 2.73
N LYS A 106 -7.62 3.29 1.43
CA LYS A 106 -8.12 2.30 0.46
C LYS A 106 -7.57 0.91 0.72
N TYR A 107 -6.31 0.81 1.15
CA TYR A 107 -5.69 -0.47 1.49
C TYR A 107 -6.26 -1.05 2.79
N GLN A 108 -6.51 -0.25 3.83
CA GLN A 108 -7.17 -0.72 5.05
C GLN A 108 -8.59 -1.25 4.79
N LEU A 109 -9.34 -0.62 3.88
CA LEU A 109 -10.66 -1.12 3.48
C LEU A 109 -10.58 -2.44 2.71
N LEU A 110 -9.54 -2.61 1.90
CA LEU A 110 -9.30 -3.86 1.17
C LEU A 110 -8.92 -4.98 2.15
N ASP A 111 -8.13 -4.67 3.18
CA ASP A 111 -7.75 -5.58 4.28
C ASP A 111 -8.99 -6.14 4.97
N TRP A 112 -9.86 -5.24 5.46
CA TRP A 112 -11.15 -5.60 6.06
C TRP A 112 -12.04 -6.45 5.16
N SER A 113 -12.04 -6.17 3.86
CA SER A 113 -12.86 -6.92 2.90
C SER A 113 -12.32 -8.32 2.63
N VAL A 114 -10.99 -8.48 2.64
CA VAL A 114 -10.34 -9.78 2.43
C VAL A 114 -10.50 -10.65 3.66
N ASP A 115 -10.34 -10.09 4.87
CA ASP A 115 -10.52 -10.83 6.11
C ASP A 115 -11.96 -11.34 6.26
N ASN A 116 -12.96 -10.49 5.98
CA ASN A 116 -14.36 -10.91 5.99
C ASN A 116 -14.65 -12.02 4.97
N LEU A 117 -14.09 -11.94 3.76
CA LEU A 117 -14.24 -12.99 2.75
C LEU A 117 -13.58 -14.31 3.17
N LEU A 118 -12.42 -14.23 3.83
CA LEU A 118 -11.70 -15.41 4.31
C LEU A 118 -12.47 -16.09 5.44
N ASP A 119 -13.05 -15.31 6.34
CA ASP A 119 -13.86 -15.82 7.45
C ASP A 119 -15.18 -16.45 6.95
N ASP A 120 -15.85 -15.85 5.96
CA ASP A 120 -17.02 -16.45 5.30
C ASP A 120 -16.68 -17.81 4.66
N VAL A 121 -15.53 -17.91 3.98
CA VAL A 121 -15.06 -19.16 3.35
C VAL A 121 -14.70 -20.22 4.40
N ARG A 122 -14.09 -19.82 5.52
CA ARG A 122 -13.82 -20.71 6.66
C ARG A 122 -15.10 -21.25 7.26
N GLU A 123 -16.09 -20.40 7.47
CA GLU A 123 -17.38 -20.79 8.04
C GLU A 123 -18.13 -21.78 7.12
N GLN A 124 -18.07 -21.57 5.80
CA GLN A 124 -18.63 -22.52 4.83
C GLN A 124 -17.90 -23.87 4.82
N THR A 125 -16.59 -23.87 4.96
CA THR A 125 -15.78 -25.10 5.02
C THR A 125 -16.11 -25.90 6.29
N TYR A 126 -16.23 -25.22 7.44
CA TYR A 126 -16.65 -25.85 8.69
C TYR A 126 -18.09 -26.40 8.64
N ARG A 127 -19.03 -25.71 7.98
CA ARG A 127 -20.40 -26.23 7.79
C ARG A 127 -20.47 -27.48 6.91
N TYR A 128 -19.52 -27.69 6.00
CA TYR A 128 -19.43 -28.91 5.19
C TYR A 128 -18.81 -30.07 5.95
N THR A 129 -17.79 -29.83 6.79
CA THR A 129 -17.18 -30.85 7.67
C THR A 129 -18.14 -31.34 8.78
N SER A 130 -19.17 -30.58 9.14
CA SER A 130 -20.14 -30.93 10.19
C SER A 130 -21.32 -31.82 9.72
N ARG A 131 -21.33 -32.34 8.49
CA ARG A 131 -22.35 -33.28 7.98
C ARG A 131 -21.74 -34.54 7.39
#